data_AF-A0A5J4R061-F1
#
_entry.id   AF-A0A5J4R061-F1
#
_cell.length_a   1.000
_cell.length_b   1.000
_cell.length_c   1.000
_cell.angle_alpha   90.00
_cell.angle_beta   90.00
_cell.angle_gamma   90.00
#
_symmetry.space_group_name_H-M   'P 1'
#
loop_
_entity.id
_entity.type
_entity.pdbx_description
1 polymer ?
#
loop_
_entity_poly.entity_id
_entity_poly.type
_entity_poly.pdbx_seq_one_letter_code
_entity_poly.pdbx_strand_id
1 'polypeptide(L)'
;MGLFNFLRKNKVKESDPPEIKKEDFVDDSNPSDKSDIITIAYGTGKPIDIIYSYLEGDYESKGYSDALCNPDNSYKEMNKKLIKSELEVKLKRVILVYGDKLREIDFHIKSRSEAGLIDIVKDLESKKDTLEKHRDILIEMESEIQDNNISYIHRMLTSYERGFLRGLAALSLETVKMKQL
;
A
#
# COMPACT_ATOMS: atom_id res chain seq x y z
N MET A 1 12.17 79.67 30.39
CA MET A 1 11.13 79.53 29.36
C MET A 1 11.86 79.49 28.02
N GLY A 2 11.93 78.45 27.21
CA GLY A 2 11.09 77.28 27.03
C GLY A 2 10.81 77.18 25.52
N LEU A 3 11.04 75.98 24.94
CA LEU A 3 10.43 75.43 23.72
C LEU A 3 11.31 75.27 22.45
N PHE A 4 11.58 73.98 22.16
CA PHE A 4 11.88 73.29 20.89
C PHE A 4 13.33 73.20 20.36
N ASN A 5 14.05 72.22 20.92
CA ASN A 5 14.96 71.36 20.17
C ASN A 5 14.22 70.05 19.82
N PHE A 6 13.81 69.87 18.55
CA PHE A 6 13.25 68.60 18.06
C PHE A 6 13.34 68.53 16.53
N LEU A 7 14.42 67.95 15.97
CA LEU A 7 14.39 66.68 15.25
C LEU A 7 15.73 66.38 14.59
N ARG A 8 16.27 65.25 15.01
CA ARG A 8 17.47 64.61 14.52
C ARG A 8 17.17 63.97 13.15
N LYS A 9 18.09 64.20 12.22
CA LYS A 9 18.19 63.64 10.87
C LYS A 9 18.00 62.11 10.85
N ASN A 10 16.88 61.62 10.31
CA ASN A 10 16.74 60.24 9.85
C ASN A 10 17.03 60.19 8.35
N LYS A 11 18.19 59.65 7.95
CA LYS A 11 18.41 59.17 6.59
C LYS A 11 17.68 57.82 6.45
N VAL A 12 16.57 57.80 5.73
CA VAL A 12 15.99 56.57 5.21
C VAL A 12 16.92 56.08 4.09
N LYS A 13 17.46 54.87 4.23
CA LYS A 13 18.09 54.14 3.13
C LYS A 13 16.96 53.63 2.23
N GLU A 14 16.93 54.08 0.97
CA GLU A 14 16.22 53.37 -0.09
C GLU A 14 16.77 51.94 -0.16
N SER A 15 15.90 50.96 0.06
CA SER A 15 16.19 49.55 -0.14
C SER A 15 15.84 49.19 -1.58
N ASP A 16 16.81 48.65 -2.32
CA ASP A 16 16.59 48.05 -3.64
C ASP A 16 15.45 47.01 -3.59
N PRO A 17 14.67 46.86 -4.67
CA PRO A 17 13.64 45.83 -4.73
C PRO A 17 14.27 44.43 -4.52
N PRO A 18 13.57 43.51 -3.83
CA PRO A 18 14.11 42.19 -3.58
C PRO A 18 14.40 41.47 -4.89
N GLU A 19 15.63 40.99 -5.03
CA GLU A 19 16.07 40.20 -6.18
C GLU A 19 15.35 38.85 -6.15
N ILE A 20 14.45 38.62 -7.11
CA ILE A 20 13.69 37.37 -7.19
C ILE A 20 14.63 36.28 -7.70
N LYS A 21 14.88 35.28 -6.86
CA LYS A 21 15.81 34.19 -7.19
C LYS A 21 15.15 33.23 -8.17
N LYS A 22 15.95 32.68 -9.10
CA LYS A 22 15.50 31.68 -10.07
C LYS A 22 14.85 30.44 -9.41
N GLU A 23 15.28 30.14 -8.19
CA GLU A 23 14.76 29.08 -7.31
C GLU A 23 13.26 29.22 -7.00
N ASP A 24 12.70 30.44 -7.06
CA ASP A 24 11.26 30.67 -6.83
C ASP A 24 10.39 30.29 -8.05
N PHE A 25 11.01 30.02 -9.21
CA PHE A 25 10.32 29.75 -10.48
C PHE A 25 10.61 28.36 -11.06
N VAL A 26 11.66 27.67 -10.62
CA VAL A 26 12.07 26.38 -11.17
C VAL A 26 11.94 25.32 -10.08
N ASP A 27 10.97 24.42 -10.26
CA ASP A 27 10.85 23.20 -9.47
C ASP A 27 11.79 22.14 -10.05
N ASP A 28 13.02 22.07 -9.50
CA ASP A 28 14.02 21.05 -9.84
C ASP A 28 13.77 19.71 -9.10
N SER A 29 12.59 19.50 -8.49
CA SER A 29 12.29 18.22 -7.85
C SER A 29 12.14 17.12 -8.90
N ASN A 30 12.86 16.02 -8.71
CA ASN A 30 12.70 14.83 -9.54
C ASN A 30 11.27 14.29 -9.34
N PRO A 31 10.55 13.90 -10.41
CA PRO A 31 9.20 13.31 -10.30
C PRO A 31 9.11 12.05 -9.42
N SER A 32 10.26 11.48 -9.07
CA SER A 32 10.40 10.29 -8.23
C SER A 32 10.23 10.57 -6.73
N ASP A 33 10.38 11.81 -6.27
CA ASP A 33 10.48 12.10 -4.83
C ASP A 33 9.11 12.27 -4.13
N LYS A 34 8.01 12.19 -4.89
CA LYS A 34 6.63 12.25 -4.37
C LYS A 34 5.76 11.11 -4.88
N SER A 35 6.24 9.89 -4.73
CA SER A 35 5.36 8.74 -4.77
C SER A 35 5.67 7.87 -3.55
N ASP A 36 4.64 7.56 -2.77
CA ASP A 36 4.65 6.51 -1.76
C ASP A 36 4.85 5.15 -2.48
N ILE A 37 6.03 4.96 -3.10
CA ILE A 37 6.42 3.72 -3.75
C ILE A 37 6.72 2.76 -2.60
N ILE A 38 5.74 1.95 -2.27
CA ILE A 38 5.96 0.71 -1.53
C ILE A 38 6.89 -0.13 -2.39
N THR A 39 8.20 -0.05 -2.11
CA THR A 39 9.21 -0.81 -2.82
C THR A 39 9.18 -2.23 -2.27
N ILE A 40 8.45 -3.11 -2.94
CA ILE A 40 8.34 -4.52 -2.54
C ILE A 40 9.57 -5.25 -3.07
N ALA A 41 10.47 -5.63 -2.17
CA ALA A 41 11.76 -6.26 -2.50
C ALA A 41 11.65 -7.70 -3.03
N TYR A 42 10.45 -8.28 -3.06
CA TYR A 42 10.18 -9.63 -3.56
C TYR A 42 9.04 -9.58 -4.59
N GLY A 43 9.36 -9.78 -5.87
CA GLY A 43 8.36 -9.84 -6.93
C GLY A 43 8.86 -9.39 -8.30
N THR A 44 7.93 -9.36 -9.27
CA THR A 44 8.13 -8.86 -10.64
C THR A 44 8.00 -7.33 -10.74
N GLY A 45 7.78 -6.63 -9.62
CA GLY A 45 7.53 -5.19 -9.54
C GLY A 45 6.11 -4.82 -9.98
N LYS A 46 5.18 -5.78 -10.00
CA LYS A 46 3.81 -5.58 -10.50
C LYS A 46 2.83 -5.37 -9.33
N PRO A 47 1.72 -4.66 -9.54
CA PRO A 47 0.70 -4.45 -8.50
C PRO A 47 0.16 -5.74 -7.88
N ILE A 48 0.16 -6.85 -8.65
CA ILE A 48 -0.28 -8.16 -8.17
C ILE A 48 0.63 -8.73 -7.06
N ASP A 49 1.91 -8.34 -7.02
CA ASP A 49 2.87 -8.81 -6.02
C ASP A 49 2.47 -8.36 -4.59
N ILE A 50 1.71 -7.27 -4.46
CA ILE A 50 1.14 -6.81 -3.17
C ILE A 50 0.22 -7.88 -2.57
N ILE A 51 -0.53 -8.59 -3.42
CA ILE A 51 -1.48 -9.62 -2.96
C ILE A 51 -0.72 -10.86 -2.54
N TYR A 52 0.22 -11.32 -3.37
CA TYR A 52 1.02 -12.50 -3.06
C TYR A 52 1.89 -12.31 -1.82
N SER A 53 2.57 -11.17 -1.68
CA SER A 53 3.34 -10.87 -0.47
C SER A 53 2.49 -10.84 0.79
N TYR A 54 1.24 -10.38 0.70
CA TYR A 54 0.32 -10.42 1.82
C TYR A 54 -0.11 -11.86 2.16
N LEU A 55 -0.39 -12.69 1.15
CA LEU A 55 -0.74 -14.11 1.34
C LEU A 55 0.42 -14.92 1.92
N GLU A 56 1.66 -14.57 1.59
CA GLU A 56 2.88 -15.23 2.05
C GLU A 56 3.36 -14.73 3.43
N GLY A 57 2.71 -13.71 3.99
CA GLY A 57 3.08 -13.13 5.28
C GLY A 57 3.12 -14.14 6.44
N ASP A 58 3.94 -13.84 7.45
CA ASP A 58 3.97 -14.62 8.68
C ASP A 58 2.84 -14.19 9.63
N TYR A 59 1.78 -14.98 9.67
CA TYR A 59 0.66 -14.79 10.59
C TYR A 59 0.79 -15.57 11.89
N GLU A 60 1.74 -16.50 11.99
CA GLU A 60 1.91 -17.33 13.19
C GLU A 60 2.43 -16.48 14.35
N SER A 61 3.45 -15.65 14.11
CA SER A 61 4.00 -14.73 15.10
C SER A 61 2.95 -13.74 15.62
N LYS A 62 2.08 -13.26 14.72
CA LYS A 62 0.94 -12.40 15.07
C LYS A 62 -0.05 -13.14 15.97
N GLY A 63 -0.49 -14.34 15.57
CA GLY A 63 -1.41 -15.15 16.36
C GLY A 63 -0.88 -15.49 17.75
N TYR A 64 0.42 -15.82 17.85
CA TYR A 64 1.07 -16.08 19.14
C TYR A 64 1.01 -14.86 20.06
N SER A 65 1.37 -13.69 19.54
CA SER A 65 1.36 -12.43 20.31
C SER A 65 -0.06 -12.04 20.74
N ASP A 66 -1.04 -12.21 19.85
CA ASP A 66 -2.44 -11.91 20.12
C ASP A 66 -3.00 -12.80 21.24
N ALA A 67 -2.64 -14.10 21.27
CA ALA A 67 -3.04 -15.01 22.34
C ALA A 67 -2.46 -14.63 23.71
N LEU A 68 -1.22 -14.12 23.76
CA LEU A 68 -0.61 -13.63 25.00
C LEU A 68 -1.31 -12.35 25.50
N CYS A 69 -1.84 -11.53 24.60
CA CYS A 69 -2.57 -10.31 24.94
C CYS A 69 -4.02 -10.60 25.36
N ASN A 70 -4.72 -11.44 24.59
CA ASN A 70 -6.10 -11.83 24.86
C ASN A 70 -6.35 -13.28 24.40
N PRO A 71 -6.43 -14.24 25.34
CA PRO A 71 -6.58 -15.66 25.01
C PRO A 71 -8.01 -16.06 24.61
N ASP A 72 -8.96 -15.12 24.54
CA ASP A 72 -10.35 -15.44 24.19
C ASP A 72 -10.50 -15.89 22.72
N ASN A 73 -11.31 -16.92 22.52
CA ASN A 73 -11.62 -17.44 21.19
C ASN A 73 -12.41 -16.42 20.35
N SER A 74 -13.21 -15.55 20.98
CA SER A 74 -13.91 -14.48 20.26
C SER A 74 -12.92 -13.49 19.62
N TYR A 75 -11.83 -13.18 20.33
CA TYR A 75 -10.74 -12.32 19.85
C TYR A 75 -10.01 -12.95 18.66
N LYS A 76 -9.71 -14.26 18.75
CA LYS A 76 -9.12 -15.03 17.63
C LYS A 76 -9.97 -14.94 16.36
N GLU A 77 -11.27 -15.18 16.46
CA GLU A 77 -12.17 -15.16 15.31
C GLU A 77 -12.37 -13.74 14.74
N MET A 78 -12.36 -12.71 15.59
CA MET A 78 -12.38 -11.32 15.14
C MET A 78 -11.12 -10.97 14.33
N ASN A 79 -9.93 -11.37 14.79
CA ASN A 79 -8.69 -11.12 14.06
C ASN A 79 -8.60 -11.90 12.74
N LYS A 80 -9.13 -13.14 12.68
CA LYS A 80 -9.25 -13.88 11.41
C LYS A 80 -10.11 -13.12 10.39
N LYS A 81 -11.22 -12.51 10.84
CA LYS A 81 -12.06 -11.67 9.98
C LYS A 81 -11.34 -10.40 9.53
N LEU A 82 -10.57 -9.76 10.40
CA LEU A 82 -9.75 -8.58 10.04
C LEU A 82 -8.72 -8.93 8.98
N ILE A 83 -7.97 -10.02 9.16
CA ILE A 83 -6.99 -10.51 8.19
C ILE A 83 -7.63 -10.75 6.81
N LYS A 84 -8.83 -11.36 6.78
CA LYS A 84 -9.60 -11.56 5.53
C LYS A 84 -10.02 -10.23 4.92
N SER A 85 -10.56 -9.31 5.71
CA SER A 85 -11.02 -8.00 5.23
C SER A 85 -9.88 -7.15 4.66
N GLU A 86 -8.70 -7.19 5.28
CA GLU A 86 -7.50 -6.51 4.77
C GLU A 86 -7.08 -7.03 3.39
N LEU A 87 -7.17 -8.35 3.16
CA LEU A 87 -6.93 -8.95 1.85
C LEU A 87 -7.94 -8.45 0.81
N GLU A 88 -9.23 -8.41 1.15
CA GLU A 88 -10.29 -7.91 0.26
C GLU A 88 -10.04 -6.44 -0.14
N VAL A 89 -9.63 -5.59 0.81
CA VAL A 89 -9.28 -4.19 0.54
C VAL A 89 -8.08 -4.10 -0.42
N LYS A 90 -7.05 -4.91 -0.20
CA LYS A 90 -5.87 -4.93 -1.08
C LYS A 90 -6.24 -5.39 -2.49
N LEU A 91 -7.05 -6.44 -2.63
CA LEU A 91 -7.52 -6.93 -3.93
C LEU A 91 -8.27 -5.86 -4.71
N LYS A 92 -9.27 -5.23 -4.08
CA LYS A 92 -10.04 -4.14 -4.70
C LYS A 92 -9.14 -3.01 -5.19
N ARG A 93 -8.16 -2.62 -4.37
CA ARG A 93 -7.17 -1.60 -4.76
C ARG A 93 -6.39 -2.01 -6.00
N VAL A 94 -5.88 -3.23 -6.04
CA VAL A 94 -5.06 -3.71 -7.17
C VAL A 94 -5.91 -3.85 -8.46
N ILE A 95 -7.16 -4.34 -8.34
CA ILE A 95 -8.11 -4.40 -9.47
C ILE A 95 -8.37 -3.01 -10.05
N LEU A 96 -8.57 -2.00 -9.19
CA LEU A 96 -8.74 -0.60 -9.63
C LEU A 96 -7.51 -0.10 -10.40
N VAL A 97 -6.30 -0.36 -9.88
CA VAL A 97 -5.04 0.03 -10.54
C VAL A 97 -4.92 -0.62 -11.93
N TYR A 98 -5.28 -1.89 -12.08
CA TYR A 98 -5.29 -2.52 -13.40
C TYR A 98 -6.37 -1.94 -14.32
N GLY A 99 -7.55 -1.61 -13.79
CA GLY A 99 -8.62 -0.95 -14.54
C GLY A 99 -8.22 0.44 -15.06
N ASP A 100 -7.49 1.23 -14.25
CA ASP A 100 -6.93 2.52 -14.68
C ASP A 100 -5.90 2.34 -15.80
N LYS A 101 -4.96 1.40 -15.65
CA LYS A 101 -3.93 1.11 -16.66
C LYS A 101 -4.52 0.61 -17.98
N LEU A 102 -5.57 -0.22 -17.93
CA LEU A 102 -6.25 -0.69 -19.12
C LEU A 102 -6.91 0.46 -19.90
N ARG A 103 -7.58 1.39 -19.20
CA ARG A 103 -8.14 2.59 -19.83
C ARG A 103 -7.08 3.48 -20.49
N GLU A 104 -5.94 3.65 -19.84
CA GLU A 104 -4.80 4.38 -20.40
C GLU A 104 -4.25 3.71 -21.66
N ILE A 105 -4.05 2.38 -21.62
CA ILE A 105 -3.61 1.62 -22.79
C ILE A 105 -4.60 1.71 -23.94
N ASP A 106 -5.91 1.60 -23.68
CA ASP A 106 -6.94 1.72 -24.72
C ASP A 106 -6.91 3.09 -25.39
N PHE A 107 -6.73 4.16 -24.61
CA PHE A 107 -6.54 5.51 -25.15
C PHE A 107 -5.30 5.59 -26.06
N HIS A 108 -4.17 5.02 -25.63
CA HIS A 108 -2.95 5.01 -26.43
C HIS A 108 -3.07 4.15 -27.69
N ILE A 109 -3.71 2.98 -27.63
CA ILE A 109 -3.98 2.14 -28.81
C ILE A 109 -4.76 2.95 -29.85
N LYS A 110 -5.86 3.61 -29.43
CA LYS A 110 -6.68 4.42 -30.33
C LYS A 110 -5.89 5.56 -30.97
N SER A 111 -5.22 6.37 -30.15
CA SER A 111 -4.44 7.52 -30.62
C SER A 111 -3.31 7.12 -31.59
N ARG A 112 -2.64 6.00 -31.35
CA ARG A 112 -1.52 5.52 -32.17
C ARG A 112 -2.00 4.86 -33.46
N SER A 113 -3.14 4.18 -33.40
CA SER A 113 -3.83 3.62 -34.58
C SER A 113 -4.24 4.72 -35.55
N GLU A 114 -4.85 5.80 -35.05
CA GLU A 114 -5.21 6.99 -35.85
C GLU A 114 -3.98 7.66 -36.50
N ALA A 115 -2.81 7.57 -35.86
CA ALA A 115 -1.54 8.06 -36.39
C ALA A 115 -0.82 7.06 -37.33
N GLY A 116 -1.38 5.88 -37.57
CA GLY A 116 -0.79 4.84 -38.43
C GLY A 116 0.42 4.11 -37.84
N LEU A 117 0.63 4.18 -36.52
CA LEU A 117 1.79 3.60 -35.82
C LEU A 117 1.57 2.11 -35.49
N ILE A 118 1.49 1.27 -36.53
CA ILE A 118 1.07 -0.14 -36.44
C ILE A 118 1.92 -0.95 -35.45
N ASP A 119 3.24 -0.84 -35.50
CA ASP A 119 4.13 -1.62 -34.62
C ASP A 119 3.92 -1.27 -33.14
N ILE A 120 3.67 0.01 -32.83
CA ILE A 120 3.40 0.49 -31.47
C ILE A 120 2.04 -0.01 -31.00
N VAL A 121 1.03 0.00 -31.88
CA VAL A 121 -0.30 -0.56 -31.57
C VAL A 121 -0.18 -2.03 -31.17
N LYS A 122 0.57 -2.82 -31.94
CA LYS A 122 0.77 -4.25 -31.65
C LYS A 122 1.47 -4.49 -30.30
N ASP A 123 2.48 -3.68 -29.97
CA ASP A 123 3.14 -3.74 -28.65
C ASP A 123 2.16 -3.38 -27.52
N LEU A 124 1.35 -2.34 -27.70
CA LEU A 124 0.34 -1.94 -26.72
C LEU A 124 -0.75 -2.99 -26.54
N GLU A 125 -1.19 -3.66 -27.61
CA GLU A 125 -2.15 -4.78 -27.55
C GLU A 125 -1.56 -5.96 -26.76
N SER A 126 -0.28 -6.30 -26.96
CA SER A 126 0.38 -7.35 -26.17
C SER A 126 0.47 -7.00 -24.68
N LYS A 127 0.76 -5.73 -24.36
CA LYS A 127 0.75 -5.22 -22.99
C LYS A 127 -0.65 -5.26 -22.39
N LYS A 128 -1.67 -4.88 -23.15
CA LYS A 128 -3.08 -4.95 -22.75
C LYS A 128 -3.45 -6.37 -22.35
N ASP A 129 -3.17 -7.35 -23.20
CA ASP A 129 -3.47 -8.77 -22.97
C ASP A 129 -2.83 -9.28 -21.67
N THR A 130 -1.61 -8.83 -21.35
CA THR A 130 -0.94 -9.15 -20.08
C THR A 130 -1.65 -8.53 -18.88
N LEU A 131 -2.10 -7.27 -18.97
CA LEU A 131 -2.83 -6.60 -17.89
C LEU A 131 -4.22 -7.21 -17.67
N GLU A 132 -4.92 -7.59 -18.74
CA GLU A 132 -6.21 -8.27 -18.68
C GLU A 132 -6.07 -9.60 -17.95
N LYS A 133 -5.08 -10.43 -18.33
CA LYS A 133 -4.79 -11.68 -17.62
C LYS A 133 -4.55 -11.49 -16.12
N HIS A 134 -3.75 -10.50 -15.72
CA HIS A 134 -3.54 -10.24 -14.29
C HIS A 134 -4.82 -9.77 -13.59
N ARG A 135 -5.63 -8.93 -14.25
CA ARG A 135 -6.89 -8.44 -13.69
C ARG A 135 -7.89 -9.57 -13.52
N ASP A 136 -7.99 -10.47 -14.50
CA ASP A 136 -8.93 -11.59 -14.48
C ASP A 136 -8.60 -12.58 -13.38
N ILE A 137 -7.31 -12.91 -13.20
CA ILE A 137 -6.83 -13.70 -12.06
C ILE A 137 -7.25 -13.07 -10.72
N LEU A 138 -7.15 -11.75 -10.59
CA LEU A 138 -7.52 -11.04 -9.36
C LEU A 138 -9.03 -11.03 -9.10
N ILE A 139 -9.85 -10.98 -10.16
CA ILE A 139 -11.31 -11.06 -10.06
C ILE A 139 -11.74 -12.48 -9.69
N GLU A 140 -11.10 -13.49 -10.29
CA GLU A 140 -11.31 -14.89 -9.93
C GLU A 140 -10.97 -15.12 -8.45
N MET A 141 -9.79 -14.64 -8.00
CA MET A 141 -9.44 -14.65 -6.58
C MET A 141 -10.51 -13.97 -5.74
N GLU A 142 -10.95 -12.74 -6.07
CA GLU A 142 -11.98 -12.03 -5.28
C GLU A 142 -13.27 -12.85 -5.14
N SER A 143 -13.71 -13.53 -6.20
CA SER A 143 -14.88 -14.42 -6.16
C SER A 143 -14.65 -15.62 -5.24
N GLU A 144 -13.53 -16.31 -5.37
CA GLU A 144 -13.25 -17.52 -4.57
C GLU A 144 -13.08 -17.21 -3.06
N ILE A 145 -12.64 -16.00 -2.71
CA ILE A 145 -12.58 -15.52 -1.31
C ILE A 145 -13.97 -15.42 -0.70
N GLN A 146 -14.95 -14.98 -1.49
CA GLN A 146 -16.34 -14.88 -1.04
C GLN A 146 -16.92 -16.28 -0.79
N ASP A 147 -16.57 -17.23 -1.66
CA ASP A 147 -17.02 -18.62 -1.58
C ASP A 147 -16.25 -19.46 -0.54
N ASN A 148 -15.27 -18.88 0.17
CA ASN A 148 -14.35 -19.55 1.10
C ASN A 148 -13.60 -20.76 0.48
N ASN A 149 -13.39 -20.77 -0.83
CA ASN A 149 -12.99 -21.97 -1.58
C ASN A 149 -11.46 -22.06 -1.83
N ILE A 150 -10.67 -21.09 -1.35
CA ILE A 150 -9.23 -20.99 -1.67
C ILE A 150 -8.32 -21.64 -0.61
N SER A 151 -7.42 -22.50 -1.09
CA SER A 151 -6.27 -23.04 -0.34
C SER A 151 -5.31 -21.96 0.23
N TYR A 152 -5.05 -20.87 -0.50
CA TYR A 152 -4.10 -19.82 -0.11
C TYR A 152 -4.57 -18.99 1.09
N ILE A 153 -5.86 -18.62 1.16
CA ILE A 153 -6.41 -17.99 2.37
C ILE A 153 -6.37 -18.94 3.54
N HIS A 154 -6.71 -20.21 3.28
CA HIS A 154 -6.68 -21.23 4.32
C HIS A 154 -5.29 -21.33 4.96
N ARG A 155 -4.22 -21.32 4.18
CA ARG A 155 -2.84 -21.29 4.70
C ARG A 155 -2.61 -20.10 5.66
N MET A 156 -2.98 -18.89 5.24
CA MET A 156 -2.81 -17.68 6.05
C MET A 156 -3.59 -17.77 7.38
N LEU A 157 -4.89 -18.10 7.32
CA LEU A 157 -5.74 -18.16 8.51
C LEU A 157 -5.37 -19.33 9.43
N THR A 158 -4.96 -20.46 8.87
CA THR A 158 -4.48 -21.62 9.64
C THR A 158 -3.13 -21.34 10.29
N SER A 159 -2.24 -20.59 9.62
CA SER A 159 -0.98 -20.13 10.22
C SER A 159 -1.23 -19.24 11.44
N TYR A 160 -2.16 -18.27 11.31
CA TYR A 160 -2.61 -17.44 12.42
C TYR A 160 -3.16 -18.27 13.58
N GLU A 161 -4.07 -19.20 13.28
CA GLU A 161 -4.70 -20.06 14.29
C GLU A 161 -3.69 -20.96 15.00
N ARG A 162 -2.73 -21.52 14.27
CA ARG A 162 -1.61 -22.28 14.87
C ARG A 162 -0.83 -21.42 15.85
N GLY A 163 -0.49 -20.19 15.48
CA GLY A 163 0.21 -19.24 16.36
C GLY A 163 -0.56 -18.97 17.64
N PHE A 164 -1.85 -18.69 17.50
CA PHE A 164 -2.74 -18.42 18.63
C PHE A 164 -2.80 -19.61 19.61
N LEU A 165 -2.98 -20.83 19.09
CA LEU A 165 -2.99 -22.04 19.91
C LEU A 165 -1.66 -22.27 20.64
N ARG A 166 -0.53 -21.96 20.01
CA ARG A 166 0.80 -22.01 20.65
C ARG A 166 0.91 -21.01 21.80
N GLY A 167 0.35 -19.81 21.65
CA GLY A 167 0.31 -18.81 22.72
C GLY A 167 -0.53 -19.27 23.91
N LEU A 168 -1.70 -19.85 23.65
CA LEU A 168 -2.54 -20.46 24.71
C LEU A 168 -1.82 -21.59 25.44
N ALA A 169 -1.13 -22.46 24.71
CA ALA A 169 -0.35 -23.55 25.30
C ALA A 169 0.77 -23.01 26.20
N ALA A 170 1.44 -21.93 25.78
CA ALA A 170 2.48 -21.28 26.59
C ALA A 170 1.92 -20.71 27.90
N LEU A 171 0.79 -19.98 27.84
CA LEU A 171 0.10 -19.46 29.03
C LEU A 171 -0.32 -20.59 29.98
N SER A 172 -0.88 -21.68 29.43
CA SER A 172 -1.28 -22.84 30.21
C SER A 172 -0.09 -23.47 30.95
N LEU A 173 1.03 -23.70 30.25
CA LEU A 173 2.24 -24.25 30.87
C LEU A 173 2.80 -23.35 31.97
N GLU A 174 2.77 -22.03 31.79
CA GLU A 174 3.20 -21.06 32.80
C GLU A 174 2.33 -21.11 34.04
N THR A 175 1.00 -21.13 33.87
CA THR A 175 0.06 -21.25 35.01
C THR A 175 0.21 -22.56 35.78
N VAL A 176 0.51 -23.68 35.09
CA VAL A 176 0.76 -24.98 35.73
C VAL A 176 2.05 -24.95 36.54
N LYS A 177 3.13 -24.37 36.01
CA LYS A 177 4.40 -24.23 36.74
C LYS A 177 4.26 -23.39 38.01
N MET A 178 3.52 -22.27 37.94
CA MET A 178 3.28 -21.43 39.12
C MET A 178 2.48 -22.12 40.23
N LYS A 179 1.62 -23.10 39.89
CA LYS A 179 0.86 -23.86 40.89
C LYS A 179 1.66 -24.99 41.56
N GLN A 180 2.83 -25.34 41.03
CA GLN A 180 3.71 -26.39 41.56
C GLN A 180 4.81 -25.86 42.50
N LEU A 181 4.91 -24.54 42.64
CA LEU A 181 5.77 -23.81 43.59
C LEU A 181 4.95 -23.40 44.81
#